data_AF-H9FGE9-F1
#
_entry.id   AF-H9FGE9-F1
#
_cell.length_a   1.000
_cell.length_b   1.000
_cell.length_c   1.000
_cell.angle_alpha   90.00
_cell.angle_beta   90.00
_cell.angle_gamma   90.00
#
_symmetry.space_group_name_H-M   'P 1'
#
loop_
_entity.id
_entity.type
_entity.pdbx_description
1 polymer ?
#
loop_
_entity_poly.entity_id
_entity_poly.type
_entity_poly.pdbx_seq_one_letter_code
_entity_poly.pdbx_strand_id
1 'polypeptide(L)' 'EIYTIKWSPTGPATSNPNSSIMLASASFDSTVRLWDMEQGVCTHTLRKHQEPVYSVAFSPDGKYLASG' A
#
# COMPACT_ATOMS: atom_id res chain seq x y z
N GLU A 1 -3.00 -2.00 16.29
CA GLU A 1 -1.64 -2.10 15.70
C GLU A 1 -1.81 -2.04 14.19
N ILE A 2 -1.02 -1.24 13.48
CA ILE A 2 -1.16 -1.03 12.03
C ILE A 2 -0.18 -1.96 11.33
N TYR A 3 -0.67 -2.83 10.45
CA TYR A 3 0.18 -3.71 9.64
C TYR A 3 0.51 -3.00 8.34
N THR A 4 1.79 -2.74 8.08
CA THR A 4 2.25 -1.98 6.92
C THR A 4 3.10 -2.82 5.99
N ILE A 5 2.94 -2.60 4.68
CA ILE A 5 3.83 -3.15 3.66
C ILE A 5 4.30 -2.01 2.76
N LYS A 6 5.59 -2.03 2.46
CA LYS A 6 6.20 -1.12 1.50
C LYS A 6 6.40 -1.86 0.19
N TRP A 7 5.90 -1.28 -0.89
CA TRP A 7 6.23 -1.73 -2.22
C TRP A 7 7.29 -0.82 -2.82
N SER A 8 8.20 -1.42 -3.60
CA SER A 8 9.21 -0.72 -4.38
C SER A 8 9.31 -1.41 -5.72
N PRO A 9 9.29 -0.67 -6.85
CA PRO A 9 9.60 -1.25 -8.13
C PRO A 9 11.11 -1.55 -8.19
N THR A 10 11.51 -2.81 -7.95
CA THR A 10 12.92 -3.23 -8.08
C THR A 10 13.09 -4.09 -9.33
N GLY A 11 13.34 -3.44 -10.46
CA GLY A 11 13.78 -4.09 -11.71
C GLY A 11 15.08 -3.44 -12.23
N PRO A 12 15.91 -4.15 -13.02
CA PRO A 12 17.23 -3.66 -13.46
C PRO A 12 17.21 -2.51 -14.48
N ALA A 13 16.05 -1.92 -14.75
CA ALA A 13 15.91 -0.70 -15.51
C ALA A 13 15.13 0.30 -14.65
N THR A 14 15.63 1.53 -14.61
CA THR A 14 14.99 2.73 -14.03
C THR A 14 15.21 2.97 -12.54
N SER A 15 16.38 3.52 -12.21
CA SER A 15 16.42 4.70 -11.32
C SER A 15 15.64 5.84 -12.00
N ASN A 16 14.31 5.73 -12.06
CA ASN A 16 13.45 6.79 -12.57
C ASN A 16 13.25 7.79 -11.41
N PRO A 17 13.49 9.10 -11.58
CA PRO A 17 13.17 10.07 -10.54
C PRO A 17 11.67 10.16 -10.22
N ASN A 18 10.80 9.50 -11.00
CA ASN A 18 9.35 9.37 -10.77
C ASN A 18 8.97 8.02 -10.12
N SER A 19 9.91 7.35 -9.44
CA SER A 19 9.67 6.05 -8.78
C SER A 19 8.88 6.25 -7.49
N SER A 20 7.61 6.68 -7.59
CA SER A 20 6.76 6.87 -6.41
C SER A 20 6.65 5.56 -5.63
N ILE A 21 7.18 5.59 -4.41
CA ILE A 21 7.14 4.47 -3.47
C ILE A 21 5.75 4.49 -2.83
N MET A 22 5.00 3.42 -3.06
CA MET A 22 3.70 3.23 -2.42
C MET A 22 3.83 2.39 -1.15
N LEU A 23 3.19 2.87 -0.08
CA LEU A 23 2.97 2.14 1.15
C LEU A 23 1.49 1.76 1.26
N ALA A 24 1.21 0.54 1.71
CA ALA A 24 -0.12 0.15 2.13
C ALA A 24 -0.14 -0.13 3.63
N SER A 25 -1.26 0.20 4.28
CA SER A 25 -1.50 -0.09 5.69
C SER A 25 -2.89 -0.66 5.92
N ALA A 26 -2.98 -1.75 6.66
CA ALA A 26 -4.21 -2.31 7.21
C ALA A 26 -4.45 -1.82 8.64
N SER A 27 -5.72 -1.70 9.01
CA SER A 27 -6.13 -1.15 10.30
C SER A 27 -7.39 -1.83 10.84
N PHE A 28 -7.53 -1.80 12.17
CA PHE A 28 -8.70 -2.31 12.88
C PHE A 28 -9.96 -1.45 12.68
N ASP A 29 -9.82 -0.27 12.07
CA ASP A 29 -10.97 0.55 11.61
C ASP A 29 -11.63 -0.02 10.34
N SER A 30 -11.32 -1.27 9.96
CA SER A 30 -11.80 -1.97 8.77
C SER A 30 -11.40 -1.28 7.45
N THR A 31 -10.30 -0.50 7.47
CA THR A 31 -9.79 0.19 6.29
C THR A 31 -8.41 -0.27 5.86
N VAL A 32 -8.18 -0.15 4.55
CA VAL A 32 -6.85 -0.22 3.95
C VAL A 32 -6.51 1.13 3.36
N ARG A 33 -5.33 1.67 3.68
CA ARG A 33 -4.90 2.98 3.19
C ARG A 33 -3.66 2.84 2.32
N LEU A 34 -3.62 3.64 1.26
CA LEU A 34 -2.47 3.78 0.36
C LEU A 34 -1.85 5.15 0.56
N TRP A 35 -0.52 5.17 0.61
CA TRP A 35 0.26 6.37 0.85
C TRP A 35 1.29 6.54 -0.26
N ASP A 36 1.35 7.76 -0.78
CA ASP A 36 2.49 8.20 -1.59
C ASP A 36 3.56 8.70 -0.61
N MET A 37 4.69 7.99 -0.57
CA MET A 37 5.78 8.30 0.36
C MET A 37 6.61 9.52 -0.07
N GLU A 38 6.59 9.89 -1.36
CA GLU A 38 7.30 11.09 -1.84
C GLU A 38 6.55 12.35 -1.42
N GLN A 39 5.23 12.33 -1.54
CA GLN A 39 4.37 13.45 -1.15
C GLN A 39 4.01 13.41 0.35
N GLY A 40 4.17 12.26 1.00
CA GLY A 40 3.80 12.06 2.41
C GLY A 40 2.29 12.11 2.65
N VAL A 41 1.48 11.80 1.63
CA VAL A 41 0.02 11.92 1.69
C VAL A 41 -0.67 10.57 1.52
N CYS A 42 -1.82 10.41 2.20
CA CYS A 42 -2.73 9.30 1.96
C CYS A 42 -3.47 9.56 0.65
N THR A 43 -3.17 8.78 -0.39
CA THR A 43 -3.80 8.92 -1.71
C THR A 43 -5.16 8.27 -1.76
N HIS A 44 -5.32 7.12 -1.08
CA HIS A 44 -6.59 6.38 -1.07
C HIS A 44 -6.89 5.75 0.29
N THR A 45 -8.17 5.70 0.64
CA THR A 45 -8.70 4.92 1.77
C THR A 45 -9.79 3.98 1.25
N LEU A 46 -9.51 2.68 1.29
CA LEU A 46 -10.40 1.62 0.86
C LEU A 46 -11.23 1.14 2.06
N ARG A 47 -12.54 1.36 2.00
CA ARG A 47 -13.52 1.03 3.06
C ARG A 47 -14.43 -0.12 2.65
N LYS A 48 -13.84 -1.20 2.12
CA LYS A 48 -14.61 -2.33 1.59
C LYS A 48 -14.84 -3.43 2.62
N HIS A 49 -14.02 -3.48 3.66
CA HIS A 49 -14.13 -4.48 4.73
C HIS A 49 -15.16 -4.04 5.76
N GLN A 50 -15.96 -5.00 6.23
CA GLN A 50 -16.92 -4.81 7.33
C GLN A 50 -16.29 -5.13 8.69
N GLU A 51 -15.16 -5.84 8.67
CA GLU A 51 -14.41 -6.29 9.84
C GLU A 51 -12.98 -5.74 9.83
N PRO A 52 -12.30 -5.70 10.99
CA PRO A 52 -10.89 -5.32 11.10
C PRO A 52 -10.00 -6.01 10.07
N VAL A 53 -9.08 -5.25 9.48
CA VAL A 53 -8.08 -5.80 8.54
C VAL A 53 -6.78 -6.04 9.30
N TYR A 54 -6.27 -7.26 9.20
CA TYR A 54 -5.07 -7.72 9.92
C TYR A 54 -3.87 -7.87 8.99
N SER A 55 -4.09 -7.96 7.68
CA SER A 55 -3.02 -8.15 6.70
C SER A 55 -3.29 -7.44 5.39
N VAL A 56 -2.20 -7.02 4.75
CA VAL A 56 -2.18 -6.49 3.38
C VAL A 56 -0.97 -7.07 2.65
N ALA A 57 -1.10 -7.30 1.35
CA ALA A 57 -0.01 -7.74 0.46
C ALA A 57 -0.16 -7.11 -0.94
N PHE A 58 0.91 -6.53 -1.47
CA PHE A 58 0.97 -6.09 -2.86
C PHE A 58 1.32 -7.27 -3.77
N SER A 59 0.77 -7.28 -4.97
CA SER A 59 1.30 -8.13 -6.04
C SER A 59 2.72 -7.69 -6.41
N PRO A 60 3.57 -8.61 -6.92
CA PRO A 60 4.93 -8.27 -7.34
C PRO A 60 4.97 -7.14 -8.39
N ASP A 61 3.96 -7.07 -9.26
CA ASP A 61 3.81 -6.03 -10.28
C ASP A 61 3.18 -4.72 -9.77
N GLY A 62 2.81 -4.64 -8.49
CA GLY A 62 2.23 -3.46 -7.84
C GLY A 62 0.79 -3.12 -8.28
N LYS A 63 0.17 -3.92 -9.16
CA LYS A 63 -1.16 -3.61 -9.72
C LYS A 63 -2.31 -4.00 -8.80
N TYR A 64 -2.09 -4.98 -7.93
CA TYR A 64 -3.12 -5.53 -7.07
C TYR A 64 -2.69 -5.47 -5.60
N LEU A 65 -3.69 -5.33 -4.74
CA LEU A 65 -3.53 -5.37 -3.30
C LEU A 65 -4.53 -6.37 -2.72
N ALA A 66 -4.02 -7.39 -2.04
CA ALA A 66 -4.82 -8.31 -1.24
C ALA A 66 -4.92 -7.79 0.20
N SER A 67 -6.07 -8.02 0.84
CA SER A 67 -6.29 -7.63 2.24
C SER A 67 -7.31 -8.55 2.91
N GLY A 68 -7.15 -8.76 4.22
CA GLY A 68 -8.03 -9.58 5.07
C GLY A 68 -7.62 -9.56 6.53
#